data_AF-A0A151EZP9-F1
#
_entry.id   AF-A0A151EZP9-F1
#
_cell.length_a   1.000
_cell.length_b   1.000
_cell.length_c   1.000
_cell.angle_alpha   90.00
_cell.angle_beta   90.00
_cell.angle_gamma   90.00
#
_symmetry.space_group_name_H-M   'P 1'
#
loop_
_entity.id
_entity.type
_entity.pdbx_description
1 polymer ?
#
loop_
_entity_poly.entity_id
_entity_poly.type
_entity_poly.pdbx_seq_one_letter_code
_entity_poly.pdbx_strand_id
1 'polypeptide(L)' 'MEIIKKIDIKNFNFYTILSILCLLAGIILWIDWMVRYGIVYDLGIYSLAIVFVISGIIGFILSLLKKEEIED' A
#
# COMPACT_ATOMS: atom_id res chain seq x y z
N MET A 1 14.63 20.47 8.10
CA MET A 1 13.89 19.20 7.93
C MET A 1 13.67 19.01 6.43
N GLU A 2 14.73 18.62 5.71
CA GLU A 2 14.66 18.38 4.26
C GLU A 2 14.37 16.90 4.01
N ILE A 3 13.10 16.53 4.08
CA ILE A 3 12.64 15.17 3.74
C ILE A 3 12.13 15.22 2.29
N ILE A 4 13.02 15.49 1.34
CA ILE A 4 12.72 15.21 -0.07
C ILE A 4 13.74 14.18 -0.54
N LYS A 5 13.59 12.96 -0.02
CA LYS A 5 14.29 11.78 -0.53
C LYS A 5 13.87 11.58 -1.98
N LYS A 6 14.85 11.53 -2.90
CA LYS A 6 14.64 11.19 -4.31
C LYS A 6 13.96 9.82 -4.38
N ILE A 7 12.68 9.81 -4.74
CA ILE A 7 11.92 8.59 -4.98
C ILE A 7 12.43 8.00 -6.30
N ASP A 8 13.17 6.89 -6.23
CA ASP A 8 13.68 6.17 -7.41
C ASP A 8 12.69 5.05 -7.80
N ILE A 9 11.77 5.38 -8.70
CA ILE A 9 10.68 4.51 -9.15
C ILE A 9 11.19 3.29 -9.96
N LYS A 10 12.48 3.27 -10.33
CA LYS A 10 13.06 2.21 -11.17
C LYS A 10 13.47 0.96 -10.37
N ASN A 11 13.44 1.02 -9.05
CA ASN A 11 13.90 -0.06 -8.17
C ASN A 11 12.78 -1.05 -7.82
N PHE A 12 12.28 -1.77 -8.84
CA PHE A 12 11.29 -2.85 -8.65
C PHE A 12 11.92 -4.01 -7.89
N ASN A 13 11.67 -4.08 -6.58
CA ASN A 13 12.04 -5.22 -5.74
C ASN A 13 10.80 -6.05 -5.40
N PHE A 14 11.02 -7.21 -4.77
CA PHE A 14 9.93 -8.11 -4.34
C PHE A 14 8.91 -7.42 -3.41
N TYR A 15 9.37 -6.50 -2.57
CA TYR A 15 8.51 -5.73 -1.66
C TYR A 15 7.60 -4.75 -2.43
N THR A 16 8.09 -4.11 -3.51
CA THR A 16 7.25 -3.30 -4.39
C THR A 16 6.11 -4.12 -4.99
N ILE A 17 6.42 -5.33 -5.47
CA ILE A 17 5.42 -6.24 -6.05
C ILE A 17 4.40 -6.65 -4.98
N LEU A 18 4.87 -7.02 -3.78
CA LEU A 18 4.01 -7.39 -2.67
C LEU A 18 3.09 -6.24 -2.24
N SER A 19 3.61 -5.01 -2.21
CA SER A 19 2.82 -3.82 -1.88
C SER A 19 1.74 -3.53 -2.91
N ILE A 20 2.04 -3.68 -4.21
CA ILE A 20 1.04 -3.54 -5.29
C ILE A 20 -0.05 -4.62 -5.14
N LEU A 21 0.34 -5.87 -4.85
CA LEU A 21 -0.62 -6.95 -4.63
C LEU A 21 -1.53 -6.69 -3.43
N CYS A 22 -1.00 -6.20 -2.31
CA CYS A 22 -1.80 -5.80 -1.15
C CYS A 22 -2.78 -4.66 -1.48
N LEU A 23 -2.33 -3.66 -2.24
CA LEU A 23 -3.18 -2.55 -2.70
C LEU A 23 -4.34 -3.07 -3.57
N LEU A 24 -4.04 -3.92 -4.56
CA LEU A 24 -5.04 -4.51 -5.44
C LEU A 24 -6.03 -5.40 -4.66
N ALA A 25 -5.53 -6.20 -3.72
CA ALA A 25 -6.39 -7.03 -2.86
C ALA A 25 -7.37 -6.19 -2.03
N GLY A 26 -6.89 -5.08 -1.44
CA GLY A 26 -7.74 -4.14 -0.71
C GLY A 26 -8.84 -3.53 -1.58
N ILE A 27 -8.50 -3.15 -2.82
CA ILE A 27 -9.47 -2.59 -3.78
C ILE A 27 -10.50 -3.65 -4.21
N ILE A 28 -10.06 -4.87 -4.53
CA ILE A 28 -10.96 -5.96 -4.97
C ILE A 28 -11.94 -6.32 -3.85
N LEU A 29 -11.46 -6.46 -2.61
CA LEU A 29 -12.31 -6.74 -1.45
C LEU A 29 -13.35 -5.63 -1.25
N TRP A 30 -12.94 -4.37 -1.43
CA TRP A 30 -13.84 -3.24 -1.33
C TRP A 30 -14.93 -3.26 -2.42
N ILE A 31 -14.57 -3.54 -3.67
CA ILE A 31 -15.53 -3.61 -4.79
C ILE A 31 -16.47 -4.81 -4.63
N ASP A 32 -15.96 -6.01 -4.32
CA ASP A 32 -16.75 -7.22 -4.11
C ASP A 32 -17.79 -7.02 -3.00
N TRP A 33 -17.40 -6.31 -1.94
CA TRP A 33 -18.31 -5.93 -0.86
C TRP A 33 -19.43 -4.99 -1.33
N MET A 34 -19.07 -3.93 -2.07
CA MET A 34 -20.02 -2.96 -2.61
C MET A 34 -21.08 -3.65 -3.48
N VAL A 35 -20.68 -4.66 -4.27
CA VAL A 35 -21.60 -5.44 -5.12
C VAL A 35 -22.51 -6.35 -4.31
N ARG A 36 -22.00 -7.02 -3.28
CA ARG A 36 -22.77 -8.00 -2.50
C ARG A 36 -23.78 -7.38 -1.55
N TYR A 37 -23.42 -6.30 -0.88
CA TYR A 37 -24.18 -5.81 0.27
C TYR A 37 -24.97 -4.54 0.00
N GLY A 38 -24.77 -3.89 -1.15
CA GLY A 38 -25.40 -2.59 -1.43
C GLY A 38 -24.79 -1.49 -0.55
N ILE A 39 -24.71 -0.28 -1.07
CA ILE A 39 -23.81 0.72 -0.52
C ILE A 39 -24.30 1.24 0.85
N VAL A 40 -23.34 1.25 1.78
CA VAL A 40 -23.25 1.96 3.07
C VAL A 40 -23.83 1.20 4.28
N TYR A 41 -22.94 0.77 5.19
CA TYR A 41 -22.96 1.11 6.64
C TYR A 41 -22.09 0.18 7.52
N ASP A 42 -21.32 -0.76 6.98
CA ASP A 42 -20.47 -1.61 7.82
C ASP A 42 -19.04 -1.08 8.01
N LEU A 43 -18.80 -0.47 9.17
CA LEU A 43 -17.49 0.03 9.64
C LEU A 43 -16.39 -1.06 9.57
N GLY A 44 -16.77 -2.34 9.70
CA GLY A 44 -15.86 -3.48 9.78
C GLY A 44 -15.12 -3.82 8.49
N ILE A 45 -15.67 -3.47 7.31
CA ILE A 45 -15.02 -3.79 6.03
C ILE A 45 -14.15 -2.65 5.56
N TYR A 46 -14.58 -1.41 5.81
CA TYR A 46 -13.71 -0.26 5.60
C TYR A 46 -12.46 -0.36 6.48
N SER A 47 -12.55 -0.87 7.72
CA SER A 47 -11.37 -1.04 8.57
C SER A 47 -10.38 -2.08 8.04
N LEU A 48 -10.85 -3.20 7.49
CA LEU A 48 -9.97 -4.21 6.89
C LEU A 48 -9.36 -3.73 5.57
N ALA A 49 -10.16 -3.14 4.69
CA ALA A 49 -9.67 -2.60 3.42
C ALA A 49 -8.66 -1.46 3.64
N ILE A 50 -8.91 -0.57 4.62
CA ILE A 50 -7.99 0.53 4.92
C ILE A 50 -6.67 0.03 5.48
N VAL A 51 -6.66 -1.07 6.25
CA VAL A 51 -5.42 -1.70 6.71
C VAL A 51 -4.60 -2.18 5.52
N PHE A 52 -5.19 -2.89 4.56
CA PHE A 52 -4.47 -3.36 3.37
C PHE A 52 -3.99 -2.20 2.48
N VAL A 53 -4.81 -1.17 2.30
CA VAL A 53 -4.45 0.02 1.52
C VAL A 53 -3.31 0.79 2.20
N ILE A 54 -3.39 1.06 3.51
CA ILE A 54 -2.35 1.77 4.26
C ILE A 54 -1.05 0.96 4.28
N SER A 55 -1.11 -0.34 4.57
CA SER A 55 0.07 -1.22 4.54
C SER A 55 0.69 -1.31 3.14
N GLY A 56 -0.12 -1.35 2.09
CA GLY A 56 0.35 -1.30 0.69
C GLY A 56 1.06 0.01 0.37
N ILE A 57 0.47 1.16 0.74
CA ILE A 57 1.08 2.49 0.55
C ILE A 57 2.39 2.60 1.33
N ILE A 58 2.41 2.22 2.61
CA ILE A 58 3.62 2.26 3.45
C ILE A 58 4.71 1.36 2.88
N GLY A 59 4.39 0.11 2.54
CA GLY A 59 5.36 -0.81 1.96
C GLY A 59 5.90 -0.34 0.61
N PHE A 60 5.05 0.29 -0.21
CA PHE A 60 5.47 0.88 -1.47
C PHE A 60 6.45 2.04 -1.24
N ILE A 61 6.12 2.96 -0.33
CA ILE A 61 7.01 4.06 0.04
C ILE A 61 8.33 3.54 0.62
N LEU A 62 8.28 2.60 1.57
CA LEU A 62 9.47 2.00 2.18
C LEU A 62 10.34 1.29 1.14
N SER A 63 9.73 0.63 0.17
CA SER A 63 10.44 -0.03 -0.92
C SER A 63 11.18 0.95 -1.84
N LEU A 64 10.61 2.15 -2.03
CA LEU A 64 11.19 3.21 -2.84
C LEU A 64 12.22 4.06 -2.08
N LEU A 65 12.27 3.97 -0.74
CA LEU A 65 13.32 4.59 0.04
C LEU A 65 14.64 3.84 -0.22
N LYS A 66 15.49 4.44 -1.04
CA LYS A 66 16.87 3.96 -1.23
C LYS A 66 17.56 3.89 0.14
N LYS A 67 18.10 2.73 0.46
CA LYS A 67 19.01 2.52 1.59
C LYS A 67 20.23 3.42 1.31
N GLU A 68 20.37 4.52 2.03
CA GLU A 68 21.71 5.08 2.22
C GLU A 68 22.43 4.03 3.05
N GLU A 69 23.34 3.30 2.40
CA GLU A 69 24.36 2.57 3.12
C GLU A 69 25.05 3.61 4.00
N ILE A 70 24.91 3.46 5.32
CA ILE A 70 25.84 4.10 6.24
C ILE A 70 27.14 3.37 5.97
N GLU A 71 27.95 3.98 5.12
CA GLU A 71 29.32 3.59 4.81
C GLU A 71 30.13 3.88 6.08
N ASP A 72 30.44 2.83 6.84
CA ASP A 72 31.35 2.88 8.00
C ASP A 72 32.79 3.13 7.56
#